data_AF-A0A432SPV0-F1
#
_entry.id   AF-A0A432SPV0-F1
#
_cell.length_a   1.000
_cell.length_b   1.000
_cell.length_c   1.000
_cell.angle_alpha   90.00
_cell.angle_beta   90.00
_cell.angle_gamma   90.00
#
_symmetry.space_group_name_H-M   'P 1'
#
loop_
_entity.id
_entity.type
_entity.pdbx_description
1 polymer ?
#
loop_
_entity_poly.entity_id
_entity_poly.type
_entity_poly.pdbx_seq_one_letter_code
_entity_poly.pdbx_strand_id
1 'polypeptide(L)'
;MEQDNETLIYTPNDAFSGEDSFTYVVTDGELNATATVSITVNEEEVTNTAPVATDDSVKTAYETAVEFDVLSNDRDAENNELTVKSFTQTLNGTLSIEAGKFTYTPETSFSGTDSFEYVVTDGIEEATGKVTIEVAEEVIVDDNNSSQNNQTGESHQDGEDMIKDDMQEAHEDANATREQNQENMDTLRDAIEGNEDENQTRGSNSNRRFR
;
A
#
# COMPACT_ATOMS: atom_id res chain seq x y z
N MET A 1 40.30 16.76 43.61
CA MET A 1 40.02 16.68 45.06
C MET A 1 40.41 18.01 45.68
N GLU A 2 39.45 18.70 46.28
CA GLU A 2 39.68 19.92 47.07
C GLU A 2 39.40 19.54 48.53
N GLN A 3 40.26 19.94 49.47
CA GLN A 3 40.25 19.47 50.86
C GLN A 3 39.99 20.67 51.78
N ASP A 4 38.77 20.78 52.31
CA ASP A 4 38.44 21.63 53.46
C ASP A 4 38.14 20.70 54.64
N ASN A 5 38.61 21.09 55.83
CA ASN A 5 38.98 20.29 57.02
C ASN A 5 37.95 19.32 57.65
N GLU A 6 37.03 18.70 56.92
CA GLU A 6 36.22 17.56 57.38
C GLU A 6 35.44 16.86 56.25
N THR A 7 35.48 17.33 55.01
CA THR A 7 34.69 16.76 53.89
C THR A 7 35.54 16.59 52.64
N LEU A 8 35.48 15.40 52.05
CA LEU A 8 36.06 15.11 50.74
C LEU A 8 34.96 15.07 49.68
N ILE A 9 35.15 15.84 48.60
CA ILE A 9 34.29 15.76 47.42
C ILE A 9 35.00 14.87 46.39
N TYR A 10 34.34 13.77 46.03
CA TYR A 10 34.71 12.90 44.92
C TYR A 10 33.84 13.24 43.71
N THR A 11 34.47 13.58 42.59
CA THR A 11 33.82 13.80 41.31
C THR A 11 34.47 12.84 40.32
N PRO A 12 33.77 11.77 39.88
CA PRO A 12 34.31 10.90 38.85
C PRO A 12 34.50 11.67 37.54
N ASN A 13 35.41 11.20 36.69
CA ASN A 13 35.52 11.72 35.33
C ASN A 13 34.22 11.42 34.55
N ASP A 14 33.87 12.26 33.58
CA ASP A 14 32.77 11.99 32.68
C ASP A 14 32.88 10.58 32.07
N ALA A 15 31.76 9.85 32.05
CA ALA A 15 31.65 8.47 31.58
C ALA A 15 32.49 7.41 32.33
N PHE A 16 33.08 7.74 33.50
CA PHE A 16 33.72 6.72 34.34
C PHE A 16 32.68 5.88 35.07
N SER A 17 32.73 4.57 34.87
CA SER A 17 32.07 3.56 35.70
C SER A 17 33.12 2.57 36.20
N GLY A 18 32.93 2.04 37.41
CA GLY A 18 33.80 1.04 38.01
C GLY A 18 34.29 1.39 39.41
N GLU A 19 35.32 0.66 39.83
CA GLU A 19 35.92 0.78 41.16
C GLU A 19 37.04 1.81 41.15
N ASP A 20 37.03 2.69 42.16
CA ASP A 20 38.09 3.64 42.44
C ASP A 20 38.48 3.56 43.93
N SER A 21 39.69 4.00 44.26
CA SER A 21 40.14 4.04 45.64
C SER A 21 41.19 5.11 45.88
N PHE A 22 41.15 5.66 47.09
CA PHE A 22 42.24 6.50 47.59
C PHE A 22 42.59 6.10 49.02
N THR A 23 43.82 6.42 49.41
CA THR A 23 44.28 6.23 50.79
C THR A 23 44.42 7.57 51.49
N TYR A 24 44.22 7.56 52.80
CA TYR A 24 44.46 8.72 53.65
C TYR A 24 45.17 8.29 54.93
N VAL A 25 45.89 9.23 55.54
CA VAL A 25 46.64 9.02 56.77
C VAL A 25 46.00 9.86 57.87
N VAL A 26 45.72 9.23 59.01
CA VAL A 26 45.32 9.90 60.24
C VAL A 26 46.46 9.85 61.24
N THR A 27 46.63 10.91 62.03
CA THR A 27 47.67 11.01 63.05
C THR A 27 47.13 11.59 64.34
N ASP A 28 47.65 11.15 65.48
CA ASP A 28 47.41 11.75 66.80
C ASP A 28 48.52 12.73 67.21
N GLY A 29 49.47 13.02 66.30
CA GLY A 29 50.66 13.84 66.54
C GLY A 29 51.92 13.04 66.89
N GLU A 30 51.81 11.73 67.11
CA GLU A 30 52.94 10.84 67.38
C GLU A 30 52.99 9.64 66.43
N LEU A 31 51.83 9.03 66.16
CA LEU A 31 51.69 7.86 65.31
C LEU A 31 50.80 8.17 64.10
N ASN A 32 50.99 7.38 63.03
CA ASN A 32 50.22 7.46 61.81
C ASN A 32 49.49 6.14 61.58
N ALA A 33 48.25 6.21 61.12
CA ALA A 33 47.50 5.07 60.61
C ALA A 33 47.00 5.38 59.19
N THR A 34 47.15 4.42 58.28
CA THR A 34 46.65 4.53 56.90
C THR A 34 45.31 3.81 56.80
N ALA A 35 44.34 4.44 56.14
CA ALA A 35 43.06 3.86 55.78
C ALA A 35 42.81 4.00 54.27
N THR A 36 42.02 3.10 53.72
CA THR A 36 41.61 3.09 52.31
C THR A 36 40.12 3.36 52.22
N VAL A 37 39.73 4.23 51.30
CA VAL A 37 38.35 4.42 50.89
C VAL A 37 38.19 3.75 49.53
N SER A 38 37.23 2.83 49.43
CA SER A 38 36.78 2.23 48.17
C SER A 38 35.52 2.94 47.71
N ILE A 39 35.46 3.25 46.43
CA ILE A 39 34.35 3.94 45.77
C ILE A 39 33.89 3.05 44.62
N THR A 40 32.60 2.74 44.59
CA THR A 40 31.96 2.12 43.43
C THR A 40 31.19 3.21 42.69
N VAL A 41 31.57 3.49 41.45
CA VAL A 41 30.83 4.36 40.54
C VAL A 41 29.99 3.45 39.65
N ASN A 42 28.69 3.43 39.90
CA ASN A 42 27.77 2.66 39.07
C ASN A 42 27.73 3.26 37.67
N GLU A 43 27.57 2.39 36.68
CA GLU A 43 27.30 2.81 35.31
C GLU A 43 25.98 3.60 35.29
N GLU A 44 25.97 4.71 34.56
CA GLU A 44 24.76 5.47 34.34
C GLU A 44 23.93 4.69 33.32
N GLU A 45 22.98 3.89 33.80
CA GLU A 45 22.02 3.19 32.95
C GLU A 45 21.21 4.26 32.21
N VAL A 46 21.55 4.51 30.95
CA VAL A 46 20.71 5.27 30.05
C VAL A 46 19.47 4.41 29.85
N THR A 47 18.36 4.81 30.45
CA THR A 47 17.08 4.13 30.21
C THR A 47 16.71 4.38 28.75
N ASN A 48 16.79 3.34 27.93
CA ASN A 48 16.27 3.34 26.57
C ASN A 48 14.80 2.95 26.60
N THR A 49 13.96 3.65 25.83
CA THR A 49 12.57 3.26 25.62
C THR A 49 12.41 2.78 24.19
N ALA A 50 11.95 1.54 23.99
CA ALA A 50 11.68 1.02 22.65
C ALA A 50 10.85 1.99 21.80
N PRO A 51 11.11 2.03 20.48
CA PRO A 51 10.37 2.90 19.59
C PRO A 51 8.88 2.55 19.58
N VAL A 52 8.06 3.51 19.15
CA VAL A 52 6.64 3.31 18.90
C VAL A 52 6.41 3.33 17.39
N ALA A 53 6.15 2.15 16.84
CA ALA A 53 5.71 1.97 15.46
C ALA A 53 4.20 2.24 15.35
N THR A 54 3.79 3.14 14.47
CA THR A 54 2.37 3.45 14.22
C THR A 54 1.97 2.90 12.87
N ASP A 55 0.88 2.13 12.82
CA ASP A 55 0.39 1.54 11.57
C ASP A 55 0.13 2.58 10.47
N ASP A 56 0.47 2.20 9.24
CA ASP A 56 0.34 3.03 8.04
C ASP A 56 -0.81 2.60 7.13
N SER A 57 -1.32 3.56 6.37
CA SER A 57 -2.23 3.30 5.25
C SER A 57 -1.77 4.02 3.99
N VAL A 58 -1.64 3.27 2.90
CA VAL A 58 -1.21 3.75 1.59
C VAL A 58 -2.29 3.42 0.57
N LYS A 59 -2.51 4.31 -0.41
CA LYS A 59 -3.38 4.06 -1.54
C LYS A 59 -2.61 4.19 -2.85
N THR A 60 -2.96 3.37 -3.83
CA THR A 60 -2.45 3.51 -5.19
C THR A 60 -3.54 3.22 -6.22
N ALA A 61 -3.38 3.75 -7.42
CA ALA A 61 -4.25 3.44 -8.54
C ALA A 61 -4.00 2.01 -9.06
N TYR A 62 -4.94 1.48 -9.83
CA TYR A 62 -4.78 0.20 -10.51
C TYR A 62 -3.46 0.13 -11.29
N GLU A 63 -2.74 -0.99 -11.14
CA GLU A 63 -1.45 -1.25 -11.79
C GLU A 63 -0.39 -0.14 -11.65
N THR A 64 -0.50 0.68 -10.61
CA THR A 64 0.40 1.82 -10.38
C THR A 64 1.26 1.58 -9.15
N ALA A 65 2.58 1.69 -9.32
CA ALA A 65 3.51 1.62 -8.19
C ALA A 65 3.40 2.89 -7.31
N VAL A 66 3.66 2.73 -6.02
CA VAL A 66 3.62 3.84 -5.04
C VAL A 66 4.85 3.80 -4.14
N GLU A 67 5.39 4.98 -3.85
CA GLU A 67 6.47 5.17 -2.89
C GLU A 67 5.98 5.83 -1.61
N PHE A 68 6.47 5.36 -0.46
CA PHE A 68 6.07 5.88 0.85
C PHE A 68 7.16 5.65 1.90
N ASP A 69 7.00 6.31 3.05
CA ASP A 69 7.94 6.28 4.18
C ASP A 69 7.17 5.90 5.46
N VAL A 70 7.48 4.72 5.99
CA VAL A 70 6.85 4.16 7.19
C VAL A 70 7.35 4.81 8.48
N LEU A 71 8.50 5.50 8.46
CA LEU A 71 9.05 6.14 9.66
C LEU A 71 8.44 7.53 9.91
N SER A 72 7.58 8.00 9.01
CA SER A 72 7.05 9.36 9.04
C SER A 72 6.18 9.64 10.28
N ASN A 73 5.48 8.62 10.78
CA ASN A 73 4.60 8.64 11.95
C ASN A 73 5.20 7.93 13.19
N ASP A 74 6.30 7.18 13.02
CA ASP A 74 6.99 6.48 14.12
C ASP A 74 7.77 7.41 15.03
N ARG A 75 7.84 7.10 16.32
CA ARG A 75 8.50 7.97 17.32
C ARG A 75 9.29 7.20 18.35
N ASP A 76 10.28 7.90 18.88
CA ASP A 76 11.12 7.44 19.97
C ASP A 76 11.02 8.44 21.13
N ALA A 77 11.00 7.96 22.37
CA ALA A 77 10.82 8.83 23.53
C ALA A 77 12.06 9.71 23.79
N GLU A 78 13.24 9.15 23.51
CA GLU A 78 14.53 9.81 23.64
C GLU A 78 14.92 10.58 22.36
N ASN A 79 14.11 10.48 21.30
CA ASN A 79 14.36 11.02 19.95
C ASN A 79 15.63 10.42 19.31
N ASN A 80 15.90 9.14 19.58
CA ASN A 80 16.92 8.40 18.85
C ASN A 80 16.53 8.25 17.37
N GLU A 81 17.55 8.11 16.51
CA GLU A 81 17.35 7.93 15.08
C GLU A 81 16.72 6.56 14.82
N LEU A 82 15.58 6.55 14.13
CA LEU A 82 14.85 5.34 13.80
C LEU A 82 15.25 4.80 12.44
N THR A 83 15.39 3.48 12.36
CA THR A 83 15.68 2.78 11.10
C THR A 83 14.82 1.53 10.95
N VAL A 84 14.49 1.16 9.71
CA VAL A 84 13.80 -0.11 9.43
C VAL A 84 14.81 -1.24 9.46
N LYS A 85 14.62 -2.19 10.37
CA LYS A 85 15.47 -3.37 10.55
C LYS A 85 15.11 -4.50 9.60
N SER A 86 13.82 -4.77 9.44
CA SER A 86 13.31 -5.86 8.59
C SER A 86 11.86 -5.61 8.20
N PHE A 87 11.38 -6.35 7.20
CA PHE A 87 9.98 -6.30 6.75
C PHE A 87 9.58 -7.61 6.06
N THR A 88 8.28 -7.89 6.03
CA THR A 88 7.70 -9.00 5.25
C THR A 88 7.34 -8.56 3.84
N GLN A 89 7.25 -9.51 2.91
CA GLN A 89 6.66 -9.21 1.60
C GLN A 89 5.14 -9.20 1.67
N THR A 90 4.53 -8.48 0.73
CA THR A 90 3.10 -8.48 0.45
C THR A 90 2.67 -9.75 -0.29
N LEU A 91 1.36 -10.05 -0.31
CA LEU A 91 0.85 -11.26 -0.98
C LEU A 91 0.49 -11.03 -2.45
N ASN A 92 0.03 -9.82 -2.81
CA ASN A 92 -0.49 -9.50 -4.15
C ASN A 92 0.29 -8.34 -4.80
N GLY A 93 1.58 -8.27 -4.49
CA GLY A 93 2.49 -7.27 -5.01
C GLY A 93 3.91 -7.55 -4.56
N THR A 94 4.85 -6.75 -5.07
CA THR A 94 6.25 -6.79 -4.68
C THR A 94 6.62 -5.53 -3.92
N LEU A 95 7.47 -5.70 -2.90
CA LEU A 95 7.92 -4.62 -2.04
C LEU A 95 9.46 -4.53 -2.04
N SER A 96 9.99 -3.36 -2.32
CA SER A 96 11.42 -3.04 -2.19
C SER A 96 11.64 -1.81 -1.32
N ILE A 97 12.82 -1.69 -0.71
CA ILE A 97 13.24 -0.50 0.04
C ILE A 97 14.54 0.04 -0.54
N GLU A 98 14.58 1.34 -0.84
CA GLU A 98 15.78 2.05 -1.28
C GLU A 98 15.89 3.38 -0.53
N ALA A 99 17.06 3.65 0.06
CA ALA A 99 17.31 4.86 0.85
C ALA A 99 16.22 5.18 1.90
N GLY A 100 15.65 4.15 2.54
CA GLY A 100 14.62 4.29 3.57
C GLY A 100 13.19 4.48 3.06
N LYS A 101 12.97 4.54 1.75
CA LYS A 101 11.63 4.61 1.15
C LYS A 101 11.22 3.26 0.59
N PHE A 102 9.99 2.87 0.86
CA PHE A 102 9.37 1.69 0.30
C PHE A 102 8.76 1.98 -1.06
N THR A 103 8.93 1.06 -2.00
CA THR A 103 8.21 1.04 -3.27
C THR A 103 7.37 -0.24 -3.30
N TYR A 104 6.05 -0.08 -3.42
CA TYR A 104 5.12 -1.19 -3.65
C TYR A 104 4.68 -1.18 -5.11
N THR A 105 4.77 -2.33 -5.76
CA THR A 105 4.23 -2.55 -7.11
C THR A 105 3.18 -3.66 -7.04
N PRO A 106 1.89 -3.36 -7.29
CA PRO A 106 0.84 -4.38 -7.34
C PRO A 106 1.15 -5.47 -8.38
N GLU A 107 0.72 -6.70 -8.13
CA GLU A 107 0.67 -7.72 -9.19
C GLU A 107 -0.28 -7.28 -10.32
N THR A 108 0.00 -7.73 -11.54
CA THR A 108 -0.84 -7.44 -12.70
C THR A 108 -2.29 -7.79 -12.43
N SER A 109 -3.19 -6.88 -12.75
CA SER A 109 -4.63 -6.99 -12.53
C SER A 109 -5.11 -7.12 -11.08
N PHE A 110 -4.25 -6.93 -10.08
CA PHE A 110 -4.67 -6.89 -8.68
C PHE A 110 -5.40 -5.58 -8.34
N SER A 111 -6.50 -5.72 -7.62
CA SER A 111 -7.19 -4.63 -6.92
C SER A 111 -7.67 -5.13 -5.55
N GLY A 112 -7.82 -4.23 -4.59
CA GLY A 112 -8.20 -4.57 -3.22
C GLY A 112 -7.09 -4.26 -2.21
N THR A 113 -7.10 -5.00 -1.10
CA THR A 113 -6.21 -4.74 0.05
C THR A 113 -5.04 -5.70 0.11
N ASP A 114 -3.86 -5.16 0.32
CA ASP A 114 -2.63 -5.89 0.65
C ASP A 114 -2.03 -5.37 1.96
N SER A 115 -1.11 -6.12 2.57
CA SER A 115 -0.47 -5.66 3.80
C SER A 115 0.88 -6.34 4.04
N PHE A 116 1.76 -5.64 4.76
CA PHE A 116 2.99 -6.19 5.29
C PHE A 116 3.30 -5.63 6.68
N GLU A 117 4.18 -6.31 7.41
CA GLU A 117 4.71 -5.86 8.70
C GLU A 117 6.17 -5.41 8.52
N TYR A 118 6.57 -4.40 9.30
CA TYR A 118 7.95 -3.93 9.37
C TYR A 118 8.40 -3.83 10.83
N VAL A 119 9.71 -3.94 11.05
CA VAL A 119 10.35 -3.76 12.35
C VAL A 119 11.20 -2.50 12.32
N VAL A 120 10.91 -1.56 13.22
CA VAL A 120 11.69 -0.34 13.46
C VAL A 120 12.58 -0.51 14.67
N THR A 121 13.76 0.10 14.67
CA THR A 121 14.72 0.09 15.78
C THR A 121 15.36 1.45 15.96
N ASP A 122 15.66 1.79 17.22
CA ASP A 122 16.49 2.91 17.67
C ASP A 122 18.00 2.54 17.75
N GLY A 123 18.35 1.29 17.40
CA GLY A 123 19.69 0.72 17.52
C GLY A 123 19.92 -0.15 18.76
N ILE A 124 18.96 -0.17 19.69
CA ILE A 124 19.00 -0.90 20.96
C ILE A 124 17.77 -1.81 21.08
N GLU A 125 16.56 -1.23 21.01
CA GLU A 125 15.28 -1.92 21.10
C GLU A 125 14.49 -1.83 19.78
N GLU A 126 13.36 -2.54 19.71
CA GLU A 126 12.60 -2.75 18.48
C GLU A 126 11.09 -2.64 18.71
N ALA A 127 10.37 -2.24 17.66
CA ALA A 127 8.91 -2.32 17.59
C ALA A 127 8.42 -2.75 16.21
N THR A 128 7.20 -3.27 16.14
CA THR A 128 6.58 -3.74 14.90
C THR A 128 5.42 -2.85 14.51
N GLY A 129 5.40 -2.40 13.26
CA GLY A 129 4.28 -1.68 12.65
C GLY A 129 3.70 -2.46 11.48
N LYS A 130 2.46 -2.14 11.11
CA LYS A 130 1.77 -2.73 9.96
C LYS A 130 1.41 -1.67 8.94
N VAL A 131 1.65 -1.97 7.67
CA VAL A 131 1.18 -1.15 6.55
C VAL A 131 0.01 -1.84 5.86
N THR A 132 -1.07 -1.10 5.63
CA THR A 132 -2.21 -1.53 4.82
C THR A 132 -2.25 -0.75 3.51
N ILE A 133 -2.26 -1.46 2.38
CA ILE A 133 -2.22 -0.88 1.04
C ILE A 133 -3.56 -1.13 0.35
N GLU A 134 -4.17 -0.09 -0.18
CA GLU A 134 -5.40 -0.16 -0.97
C GLU A 134 -5.10 0.15 -2.44
N VAL A 135 -5.30 -0.85 -3.31
CA VAL A 135 -5.17 -0.72 -4.77
C VAL A 135 -6.56 -0.53 -5.36
N ALA A 136 -6.76 0.60 -6.03
CA ALA A 136 -8.04 0.93 -6.67
C ALA A 136 -8.40 -0.09 -7.78
N GLU A 137 -9.70 -0.20 -8.07
CA GLU A 137 -10.19 -0.94 -9.24
C GLU A 137 -9.79 -0.24 -10.56
N GLU A 138 -9.77 -1.01 -11.65
CA GLU A 138 -9.57 -0.47 -12.99
C GLU A 138 -10.69 0.51 -13.37
N VAL A 139 -10.31 1.68 -13.88
CA VAL A 139 -11.27 2.67 -14.37
C VAL A 139 -11.49 2.47 -15.87
N ILE A 140 -12.64 1.90 -16.24
CA ILE A 140 -13.05 1.80 -17.65
C ILE A 140 -13.79 3.09 -18.04
N VAL A 141 -13.17 3.93 -18.86
CA VAL A 141 -13.88 5.03 -19.51
C VAL A 141 -14.61 4.52 -20.75
N ASP A 142 -15.94 4.57 -20.71
CA ASP A 142 -16.79 4.25 -21.85
C ASP A 142 -16.70 5.39 -22.88
N ASP A 143 -15.87 5.24 -23.91
CA ASP A 143 -15.70 6.23 -25.01
C ASP A 143 -16.94 6.38 -25.91
N ASN A 144 -18.07 5.75 -25.55
CA ASN A 144 -19.30 5.71 -26.35
C ASN A 144 -20.13 7.01 -26.34
N ASN A 145 -19.60 8.14 -25.88
CA ASN A 145 -20.30 9.45 -25.91
C ASN A 145 -19.62 10.53 -26.77
N SER A 146 -18.78 10.16 -27.75
CA SER A 146 -18.10 11.13 -28.63
C SER A 146 -18.81 11.39 -29.98
N SER A 147 -19.76 10.55 -30.41
CA SER A 147 -20.28 10.61 -31.79
C SER A 147 -21.63 11.33 -32.00
N GLN A 148 -22.14 12.12 -31.04
CA GLN A 148 -23.41 12.84 -31.20
C GLN A 148 -23.36 14.35 -30.96
N ASN A 149 -22.18 14.99 -31.04
CA ASN A 149 -22.18 16.46 -31.02
C ASN A 149 -21.00 17.11 -31.74
N ASN A 150 -20.94 16.98 -33.07
CA ASN A 150 -20.23 17.96 -33.88
C ASN A 150 -20.78 18.06 -35.31
N GLN A 151 -21.84 18.86 -35.49
CA GLN A 151 -21.95 19.63 -36.72
C GLN A 151 -22.43 21.04 -36.39
N THR A 152 -21.42 21.91 -36.32
CA THR A 152 -21.41 23.37 -36.21
C THR A 152 -22.45 24.07 -37.07
N GLY A 153 -23.13 25.06 -36.49
CA GLY A 153 -23.63 26.19 -37.27
C GLY A 153 -22.48 27.12 -37.64
N GLU A 154 -22.48 27.62 -38.89
CA GLU A 154 -22.26 29.05 -39.20
C GLU A 154 -22.64 29.38 -40.66
N SER A 155 -23.73 30.17 -40.79
CA SER A 155 -24.14 31.17 -41.79
C SER A 155 -23.83 31.01 -43.29
N HIS A 156 -24.87 31.15 -44.14
CA HIS A 156 -25.10 32.35 -44.99
C HIS A 156 -26.59 32.40 -45.42
N GLN A 157 -27.21 33.58 -45.31
CA GLN A 157 -28.55 33.88 -45.81
C GLN A 157 -28.54 33.89 -47.34
N ASP A 158 -29.45 33.14 -47.95
CA ASP A 158 -30.22 33.48 -49.16
C ASP A 158 -30.96 32.22 -49.65
N GLY A 159 -32.31 32.25 -49.65
CA GLY A 159 -33.13 31.23 -50.31
C GLY A 159 -33.99 30.38 -49.37
N GLU A 160 -35.11 30.96 -48.92
CA GLU A 160 -36.25 30.22 -48.38
C GLU A 160 -36.91 29.35 -49.48
N ASP A 161 -36.25 28.30 -50.02
CA ASP A 161 -36.96 27.37 -50.95
C ASP A 161 -36.36 25.99 -51.28
N MET A 162 -35.34 25.44 -50.59
CA MET A 162 -34.80 24.11 -50.96
C MET A 162 -34.45 23.16 -49.81
N ILE A 163 -35.19 23.18 -48.69
CA ILE A 163 -34.98 22.21 -47.59
C ILE A 163 -36.29 21.50 -47.25
N LYS A 164 -36.86 20.78 -48.23
CA LYS A 164 -37.93 19.81 -47.96
C LYS A 164 -37.78 18.47 -48.69
N ASP A 165 -36.89 18.36 -49.68
CA ASP A 165 -36.78 17.13 -50.48
C ASP A 165 -35.64 16.19 -50.05
N ASP A 166 -34.60 16.68 -49.35
CA ASP A 166 -33.47 15.82 -48.91
C ASP A 166 -33.64 15.18 -47.52
N MET A 167 -34.77 15.42 -46.84
CA MET A 167 -35.12 14.76 -45.56
C MET A 167 -36.00 13.50 -45.73
N GLN A 168 -36.32 13.09 -46.96
CA GLN A 168 -36.98 11.81 -47.21
C GLN A 168 -35.99 10.67 -47.49
N GLU A 169 -34.79 10.95 -48.02
CA GLU A 169 -33.83 9.89 -48.38
C GLU A 169 -33.06 9.34 -47.16
N ALA A 170 -32.77 10.17 -46.15
CA ALA A 170 -32.08 9.71 -44.93
C ALA A 170 -32.95 8.87 -43.97
N HIS A 171 -34.28 8.90 -44.13
CA HIS A 171 -35.20 8.07 -43.35
C HIS A 171 -35.50 6.71 -44.01
N GLU A 172 -35.17 6.52 -45.30
CA GLU A 172 -35.38 5.26 -46.01
C GLU A 172 -34.24 4.26 -45.74
N ASP A 173 -32.98 4.70 -45.68
CA ASP A 173 -31.83 3.81 -45.41
C ASP A 173 -31.81 3.27 -43.96
N ALA A 174 -32.26 4.07 -42.99
CA ALA A 174 -32.36 3.66 -41.59
C ALA A 174 -33.47 2.63 -41.36
N ASN A 175 -34.56 2.71 -42.13
CA ASN A 175 -35.65 1.72 -42.06
C ASN A 175 -35.27 0.42 -42.79
N ALA A 176 -34.58 0.50 -43.94
CA ALA A 176 -34.10 -0.68 -44.66
C ALA A 176 -33.14 -1.53 -43.81
N THR A 177 -32.22 -0.89 -43.07
CA THR A 177 -31.28 -1.59 -42.17
C THR A 177 -31.99 -2.23 -40.97
N ARG A 178 -33.06 -1.58 -40.46
CA ARG A 178 -33.88 -2.11 -39.35
C ARG A 178 -34.73 -3.31 -39.80
N GLU A 179 -35.32 -3.26 -40.97
CA GLU A 179 -36.11 -4.36 -41.54
C GLU A 179 -35.24 -5.58 -41.86
N GLN A 180 -34.05 -5.39 -42.42
CA GLN A 180 -33.15 -6.50 -42.73
C GLN A 180 -32.62 -7.22 -41.47
N ASN A 181 -32.40 -6.47 -40.38
CA ASN A 181 -32.05 -7.07 -39.09
C ASN A 181 -33.23 -7.80 -38.44
N GLN A 182 -34.47 -7.34 -38.67
CA GLN A 182 -35.67 -8.02 -38.19
C GLN A 182 -35.91 -9.34 -38.96
N GLU A 183 -35.75 -9.34 -40.29
CA GLU A 183 -35.84 -10.56 -41.12
C GLU A 183 -34.78 -11.61 -40.76
N ASN A 184 -33.54 -11.17 -40.49
CA ASN A 184 -32.48 -12.07 -40.03
C ASN A 184 -32.80 -12.73 -38.68
N MET A 185 -33.49 -12.03 -37.77
CA MET A 185 -33.89 -12.57 -36.47
C MET A 185 -35.10 -13.51 -36.57
N ASP A 186 -36.06 -13.23 -37.43
CA ASP A 186 -37.21 -14.12 -37.68
C ASP A 186 -36.75 -15.43 -38.34
N THR A 187 -35.81 -15.35 -39.29
CA THR A 187 -35.20 -16.55 -39.91
C THR A 187 -34.41 -17.39 -38.90
N LEU A 188 -33.68 -16.73 -37.97
CA LEU A 188 -32.97 -17.43 -36.90
C LEU A 188 -33.93 -18.13 -35.93
N ARG A 189 -35.07 -17.50 -35.65
CA ARG A 189 -36.12 -18.03 -34.79
C ARG A 189 -36.77 -19.28 -35.38
N ASP A 190 -37.13 -19.25 -36.66
CA ASP A 190 -37.70 -20.41 -37.37
C ASP A 190 -36.71 -21.58 -37.43
N ALA A 191 -35.41 -21.31 -37.59
CA ALA A 191 -34.36 -22.34 -37.60
C ALA A 191 -34.14 -23.00 -36.22
N ILE A 192 -34.41 -22.28 -35.13
CA ILE A 192 -34.36 -22.82 -33.77
C ILE A 192 -35.62 -23.64 -33.47
N GLU A 193 -36.81 -23.13 -33.80
CA GLU A 193 -38.08 -23.83 -33.59
C GLU A 193 -38.20 -25.11 -34.46
N GLY A 194 -37.63 -25.12 -35.68
CA GLY A 194 -37.56 -26.32 -36.53
C GLY A 194 -36.63 -27.45 -36.02
N ASN A 195 -35.68 -27.15 -35.14
CA ASN A 195 -34.79 -28.16 -34.55
C ASN A 195 -35.42 -28.90 -33.36
N GLU A 196 -36.51 -28.39 -32.78
CA GLU A 196 -37.22 -29.07 -31.70
C GLU A 196 -38.15 -30.20 -32.22
N ASP A 197 -38.66 -30.09 -33.45
CA ASP A 197 -39.52 -31.12 -34.07
C ASP A 197 -38.75 -32.32 -34.65
N GLU A 198 -37.49 -32.16 -35.08
CA GLU A 198 -36.68 -33.29 -35.56
C GLU A 198 -36.10 -34.16 -34.43
N ASN A 199 -35.93 -33.62 -33.22
CA ASN A 199 -35.33 -34.37 -32.11
C ASN A 199 -36.34 -35.27 -31.35
N GLN A 200 -37.64 -35.19 -31.65
CA GLN A 200 -38.65 -36.10 -31.09
C GLN A 200 -38.90 -37.36 -31.93
N THR A 201 -38.46 -37.41 -33.20
CA THR A 201 -38.77 -38.54 -34.11
C THR A 201 -37.70 -39.65 -34.14
N ARG A 202 -36.55 -39.47 -33.48
CA ARG A 202 -35.49 -40.50 -33.38
C ARG A 202 -35.59 -41.44 -32.16
N GLY A 203 -36.64 -41.32 -31.35
CA GLY A 203 -36.84 -42.08 -30.11
C GLY A 203 -37.55 -43.43 -30.21
N SER A 204 -37.89 -43.93 -31.40
CA SER A 204 -38.58 -45.23 -31.53
C SER A 204 -38.17 -45.99 -32.77
N ASN A 205 -37.11 -46.79 -32.70
CA ASN A 205 -37.12 -48.06 -33.42
C ASN A 205 -36.24 -49.15 -32.80
N SER A 206 -36.92 -50.01 -32.05
CA SER A 206 -36.82 -51.48 -32.09
C SER A 206 -35.43 -52.13 -32.09
N ASN A 207 -34.98 -52.61 -30.93
CA ASN A 207 -34.14 -53.80 -30.89
C ASN A 207 -34.97 -55.01 -30.43
N ARG A 208 -35.53 -55.73 -31.42
CA ARG A 208 -36.32 -56.95 -31.24
C ARG A 208 -35.36 -58.16 -31.31
N ARG A 209 -35.30 -58.90 -30.20
CA ARG A 209 -34.68 -60.24 -29.96
C ARG A 209 -34.45 -61.11 -31.21
N PHE A 210 -33.38 -61.92 -31.20
CA PHE A 210 -33.41 -63.40 -31.27
C PHE A 210 -32.05 -63.94 -30.77
N ARG A 211 -32.04 -64.61 -29.61
CA ARG A 211 -31.81 -66.06 -29.39
C ARG A 211 -30.38 -66.51 -29.57
#